data_AF-A0A093Y6N0-F1
#
_entry.id   AF-A0A093Y6N0-F1
#
_cell.length_a   1.000
_cell.length_b   1.000
_cell.length_c   1.000
_cell.angle_alpha   90.00
_cell.angle_beta   90.00
_cell.angle_gamma   90.00
#
_symmetry.space_group_name_H-M   'P 1'
#
loop_
_entity.id
_entity.type
_entity.pdbx_description
1 polymer ?
#
loop_
_entity_poly.entity_id
_entity_poly.type
_entity_poly.pdbx_seq_one_letter_code
_entity_poly.pdbx_strand_id
1 'polypeptide(L)'
;MRSDEVSTMRSWPKRTSACHCLSIDRQPQQAKEQPTRASKQGVKHRLILRNQLYDTAARPWEGDNTSLQAQPIKTLQHWPEIRPTAEAPPVQYSEGEHQERLNRDTKQKDADEQMQQVREAIGVDIEGWVPNNRFESAKARAEAMKREMAGAADSEKERREF
;
A
#
# COMPACT_ATOMS: atom_id res chain seq x y z
N MET A 1 -28.34 76.61 10.05
CA MET A 1 -27.37 75.48 10.10
C MET A 1 -27.57 74.66 8.84
N ARG A 2 -26.53 74.57 8.00
CA ARG A 2 -26.27 73.62 6.88
C ARG A 2 -27.38 73.45 5.82
N SER A 3 -27.13 73.40 4.53
CA SER A 3 -26.02 73.76 3.64
C SER A 3 -26.64 73.66 2.24
N ASP A 4 -26.16 74.52 1.36
CA ASP A 4 -26.41 74.56 -0.07
C ASP A 4 -26.20 73.19 -0.77
N GLU A 5 -26.95 72.89 -1.83
CA GLU A 5 -26.44 73.01 -3.20
C GLU A 5 -27.39 72.40 -4.24
N VAL A 6 -27.61 73.21 -5.29
CA VAL A 6 -28.20 72.88 -6.57
C VAL A 6 -27.21 71.99 -7.34
N SER A 7 -27.66 70.89 -7.96
CA SER A 7 -26.81 70.14 -8.90
C SER A 7 -27.49 69.90 -10.24
N THR A 8 -26.89 70.56 -11.21
CA THR A 8 -27.21 70.74 -12.62
C THR A 8 -27.19 69.43 -13.41
N MET A 9 -28.11 69.32 -14.36
CA MET A 9 -28.12 68.32 -15.43
C MET A 9 -26.73 68.17 -16.08
N ARG A 10 -26.25 66.92 -16.19
CA ARG A 10 -25.21 66.56 -17.16
C ARG A 10 -25.69 65.44 -18.07
N SER A 11 -25.57 65.75 -19.35
CA SER A 11 -25.94 65.00 -20.53
C SER A 11 -25.37 63.58 -20.59
N TRP A 12 -26.15 62.66 -21.12
CA TRP A 12 -25.70 61.33 -21.50
C TRP A 12 -24.83 61.37 -22.76
N PRO A 13 -23.67 60.68 -22.78
CA PRO A 13 -22.92 60.54 -24.01
C PRO A 13 -23.64 59.59 -24.98
N LYS A 14 -23.87 60.08 -26.21
CA LYS A 14 -24.34 59.25 -27.32
C LYS A 14 -23.24 58.24 -27.67
N ARG A 15 -23.40 56.97 -27.26
CA ARG A 15 -22.58 55.88 -27.80
C ARG A 15 -23.15 55.48 -29.15
N THR A 16 -22.46 55.91 -30.20
CA THR A 16 -22.46 55.29 -31.52
C THR A 16 -22.09 53.81 -31.35
N SER A 17 -23.04 52.91 -31.61
CA SER A 17 -22.73 51.49 -31.76
C SER A 17 -22.09 51.31 -33.14
N ALA A 18 -20.76 51.37 -33.19
CA ALA A 18 -20.03 50.72 -34.25
C ALA A 18 -20.13 49.22 -33.97
N CYS A 19 -20.70 48.45 -34.91
CA CYS A 19 -20.63 47.00 -34.93
C CYS A 19 -19.16 46.58 -35.01
N HIS A 20 -18.53 46.42 -33.85
CA HIS A 20 -17.32 45.62 -33.74
C HIS A 20 -17.81 44.18 -33.64
N CYS A 21 -17.60 43.42 -34.70
CA CYS A 21 -17.65 41.97 -34.64
C CYS A 21 -16.63 41.55 -33.59
N LEU A 22 -17.08 41.35 -32.35
CA LEU A 22 -16.30 40.64 -31.34
C LEU A 22 -16.14 39.23 -31.88
N SER A 23 -14.98 38.95 -32.49
CA SER A 23 -14.47 37.61 -32.60
C SER A 23 -14.51 37.03 -31.20
N ILE A 24 -15.48 36.15 -30.94
CA ILE A 24 -15.48 35.32 -29.76
C ILE A 24 -14.23 34.46 -29.92
N ASP A 25 -13.16 34.84 -29.24
CA ASP A 25 -12.01 33.97 -29.04
C ASP A 25 -12.54 32.72 -28.33
N ARG A 26 -12.77 31.69 -29.14
CA ARG A 26 -13.07 30.35 -28.70
C ARG A 26 -11.89 29.93 -27.84
N GLN A 27 -12.06 30.00 -26.51
CA GLN A 27 -11.12 29.35 -25.59
C GLN A 27 -10.86 27.93 -26.12
N PRO A 28 -9.60 27.53 -26.35
CA PRO A 28 -9.33 26.16 -26.72
C PRO A 28 -9.87 25.30 -25.58
N GLN A 29 -10.86 24.46 -25.89
CA GLN A 29 -11.28 23.41 -24.98
C GLN A 29 -10.02 22.59 -24.70
N GLN A 30 -9.50 22.74 -23.48
CA GLN A 30 -8.47 21.86 -22.95
C GLN A 30 -9.03 20.44 -23.09
N ALA A 31 -8.53 19.72 -24.09
CA ALA A 31 -8.83 18.31 -24.25
C ALA A 31 -8.48 17.66 -22.92
N LYS A 32 -9.47 17.07 -22.24
CA LYS A 32 -9.23 16.30 -21.04
C LYS A 32 -8.42 15.09 -21.49
N GLU A 33 -7.10 15.21 -21.46
CA GLU A 33 -6.20 14.11 -21.77
C GLU A 33 -6.51 13.00 -20.77
N GLN A 34 -7.16 11.96 -21.28
CA GLN A 34 -7.47 10.77 -20.52
C GLN A 34 -6.13 10.13 -20.15
N PRO A 35 -5.86 9.87 -18.87
CA PRO A 35 -4.57 9.34 -18.47
C PRO A 35 -4.35 7.99 -19.17
N THR A 36 -3.19 7.87 -19.80
CA THR A 36 -2.73 6.64 -20.45
C THR A 36 -2.76 5.46 -19.48
N ARG A 37 -2.92 4.24 -19.97
CA ARG A 37 -2.99 3.03 -19.12
C ARG A 37 -1.80 2.92 -18.17
N ALA A 38 -0.60 3.31 -18.63
CA ALA A 38 0.62 3.36 -17.82
C ALA A 38 0.54 4.38 -16.68
N SER A 39 0.01 5.58 -16.91
CA SER A 39 -0.13 6.58 -15.84
C SER A 39 -1.21 6.19 -14.83
N LYS A 40 -2.31 5.55 -15.27
CA LYS A 40 -3.31 4.97 -14.36
C LYS A 40 -2.71 3.84 -13.49
N GLN A 41 -1.81 3.03 -14.05
CA GLN A 41 -1.15 1.94 -13.32
C GLN A 41 -0.17 2.47 -12.26
N GLY A 42 0.64 3.48 -12.60
CA GLY A 42 1.56 4.13 -11.65
C GLY A 42 0.84 4.81 -10.49
N VAL A 43 -0.30 5.47 -10.75
CA VAL A 43 -1.15 6.06 -9.70
C VAL A 43 -1.71 4.99 -8.75
N LYS A 44 -2.15 3.84 -9.28
CA LYS A 44 -2.63 2.72 -8.45
C LYS A 44 -1.52 2.17 -7.57
N HIS A 45 -0.33 1.94 -8.12
CA HIS A 45 0.80 1.40 -7.38
C HIS A 45 1.21 2.31 -6.20
N ARG A 46 1.30 3.62 -6.45
CA ARG A 46 1.55 4.63 -5.42
C ARG A 46 0.54 4.59 -4.28
N LEU A 47 -0.75 4.48 -4.59
CA LEU A 47 -1.81 4.43 -3.59
C LEU A 47 -1.72 3.16 -2.74
N ILE A 48 -1.39 2.03 -3.35
CA ILE A 48 -1.21 0.75 -2.64
C ILE A 48 -0.06 0.86 -1.64
N LEU A 49 1.11 1.32 -2.07
CA LEU A 49 2.29 1.45 -1.19
C LEU A 49 2.02 2.39 -0.01
N ARG A 50 1.37 3.53 -0.28
CA ARG A 50 1.01 4.49 0.77
C ARG A 50 0.04 3.88 1.77
N ASN A 51 -1.00 3.21 1.29
CA ASN A 51 -2.01 2.60 2.16
C ASN A 51 -1.40 1.46 2.99
N GLN A 52 -0.54 0.62 2.40
CA GLN A 52 0.17 -0.42 3.15
C GLN A 52 1.01 0.17 4.29
N LEU A 53 1.74 1.28 4.05
CA LEU A 53 2.50 1.94 5.12
C LEU A 53 1.60 2.41 6.26
N TYR A 54 0.47 3.05 5.93
CA TYR A 54 -0.50 3.49 6.93
C TYR A 54 -1.13 2.32 7.67
N ASP A 55 -1.55 1.28 6.96
CA ASP A 55 -2.19 0.11 7.55
C ASP A 55 -1.24 -0.61 8.51
N THR A 56 0.02 -0.81 8.12
CA THR A 56 1.01 -1.46 8.97
C THR A 56 1.37 -0.62 10.20
N ALA A 57 1.40 0.72 10.08
CA ALA A 57 1.75 1.61 11.20
C ALA A 57 0.56 1.95 12.12
N ALA A 58 -0.67 1.92 11.61
CA ALA A 58 -1.87 2.35 12.33
C ALA A 58 -2.64 1.20 13.00
N ARG A 59 -2.42 -0.06 12.59
CA ARG A 59 -3.04 -1.21 13.26
C ARG A 59 -2.55 -1.29 14.72
N PRO A 60 -3.42 -1.69 15.66
CA PRO A 60 -2.99 -2.10 16.98
C PRO A 60 -1.83 -3.09 16.87
N TRP A 61 -0.84 -2.96 17.73
CA TRP A 61 0.37 -3.75 17.63
C TRP A 61 0.10 -5.24 17.88
N GLU A 62 0.21 -6.07 16.84
CA GLU A 62 -0.01 -7.52 16.88
C GLU A 62 1.28 -8.34 17.07
N GLY A 63 2.43 -7.68 17.25
CA GLY A 63 3.72 -8.33 17.50
C GLY A 63 4.61 -8.60 16.27
N ASP A 64 4.15 -8.30 15.06
CA ASP A 64 4.92 -8.51 13.82
C ASP A 64 5.94 -7.38 13.56
N ASN A 65 7.08 -7.46 14.24
CA ASN A 65 8.24 -6.59 14.03
C ASN A 65 8.86 -6.72 12.65
N THR A 66 8.75 -7.90 12.02
CA THR A 66 9.46 -8.16 10.77
C THR A 66 8.80 -7.42 9.62
N SER A 67 7.49 -7.56 9.45
CA SER A 67 6.76 -6.84 8.41
C SER A 67 6.78 -5.33 8.66
N LEU A 68 6.64 -4.89 9.92
CA LEU A 68 6.73 -3.46 10.26
C LEU A 68 8.07 -2.87 9.85
N GLN A 69 9.19 -3.54 10.15
CA GLN A 69 10.52 -3.01 9.81
C GLN A 69 10.82 -3.09 8.30
N ALA A 70 10.22 -4.02 7.57
CA ALA A 70 10.38 -4.13 6.12
C ALA A 70 9.53 -3.11 5.33
N GLN A 71 8.41 -2.64 5.90
CA GLN A 71 7.49 -1.75 5.20
C GLN A 71 8.11 -0.38 4.83
N PRO A 72 8.87 0.32 5.71
CA PRO A 72 9.62 1.52 5.33
C PRO A 72 10.63 1.24 4.22
N ILE A 73 11.33 0.10 4.26
CA ILE A 73 12.33 -0.26 3.26
C ILE A 73 11.69 -0.41 1.86
N LYS A 74 10.59 -1.15 1.76
CA LYS A 74 9.82 -1.30 0.52
C LYS A 74 9.30 0.05 0.01
N THR A 75 8.86 0.91 0.93
CA THR A 75 8.41 2.27 0.61
C THR A 75 9.55 3.11 0.03
N LEU A 76 10.75 3.02 0.59
CA LEU A 76 11.93 3.74 0.13
C LEU A 76 12.41 3.28 -1.25
N GLN A 77 12.35 1.98 -1.54
CA GLN A 77 12.68 1.43 -2.87
C GLN A 77 11.80 2.02 -3.99
N HIS A 78 10.56 2.38 -3.66
CA HIS A 78 9.60 2.98 -4.57
C HIS A 78 9.36 4.48 -4.29
N TRP A 79 10.27 5.13 -3.56
CA TRP A 79 10.12 6.55 -3.19
C TRP A 79 9.86 7.48 -4.38
N PRO A 80 10.54 7.36 -5.54
CA PRO A 80 10.28 8.21 -6.70
C PRO A 80 8.83 8.12 -7.21
N GLU A 81 8.16 6.99 -6.99
CA GLU A 81 6.76 6.77 -7.36
C GLU A 81 5.80 7.42 -6.34
N ILE A 82 6.23 7.50 -5.08
CA ILE A 82 5.45 8.11 -3.98
C ILE A 82 5.59 9.63 -3.98
N ARG A 83 6.79 10.14 -4.21
CA ARG A 83 7.13 11.56 -4.32
C ARG A 83 7.93 11.75 -5.60
N PRO A 84 7.28 12.13 -6.71
CA PRO A 84 7.97 12.40 -7.99
C PRO A 84 8.87 13.65 -7.95
N THR A 85 8.69 14.51 -6.94
CA THR A 85 9.56 15.65 -6.68
C THR A 85 10.94 15.16 -6.23
N ALA A 86 12.02 15.82 -6.64
CA ALA A 86 13.42 15.44 -6.35
C ALA A 86 13.84 15.56 -4.86
N GLU A 87 12.88 15.50 -3.94
CA GLU A 87 13.14 15.53 -2.51
C GLU A 87 13.59 14.15 -2.03
N ALA A 88 14.74 14.11 -1.38
CA ALA A 88 15.24 12.88 -0.77
C ALA A 88 14.24 12.35 0.27
N PRO A 89 14.16 11.03 0.48
CA PRO A 89 13.34 10.49 1.54
C PRO A 89 13.78 11.01 2.92
N PRO A 90 12.84 11.20 3.87
CA PRO A 90 13.12 11.76 5.19
C PRO A 90 13.95 10.82 6.07
N VAL A 91 13.97 9.53 5.75
CA VAL A 91 14.72 8.49 6.48
C VAL A 91 15.56 7.73 5.47
N GLN A 92 16.79 7.44 5.84
CA GLN A 92 17.75 6.69 5.04
C GLN A 92 18.32 5.57 5.91
N TYR A 93 18.48 4.39 5.31
CA TYR A 93 19.12 3.26 5.94
C TYR A 93 20.35 2.89 5.14
N SER A 94 21.30 2.21 5.79
CA SER A 94 22.44 1.65 5.07
C SER A 94 21.99 0.48 4.19
N GLU A 95 22.70 0.24 3.08
CA GLU A 95 22.39 -0.88 2.18
C GLU A 95 22.38 -2.24 2.91
N GLY A 96 23.24 -2.41 3.91
CA GLY A 96 23.25 -3.59 4.77
C GLY A 96 21.94 -3.79 5.54
N GLU A 97 21.38 -2.72 6.12
CA GLU A 97 20.09 -2.77 6.81
C GLU A 97 18.92 -3.02 5.86
N HIS A 98 18.99 -2.46 4.64
CA HIS A 98 18.01 -2.74 3.59
C HIS A 98 17.94 -4.23 3.31
N GLN A 99 19.08 -4.84 3.00
CA GLN A 99 19.16 -6.25 2.65
C GLN A 99 18.80 -7.16 3.84
N GLU A 100 19.25 -6.84 5.05
CA GLU A 100 18.96 -7.62 6.25
C GLU A 100 17.45 -7.69 6.54
N ARG A 101 16.78 -6.54 6.56
CA ARG A 101 15.34 -6.47 6.89
C ARG A 101 14.47 -7.13 5.82
N LEU A 102 14.81 -6.95 4.54
CA LEU A 102 14.11 -7.63 3.44
C LEU A 102 14.34 -9.14 3.45
N ASN A 103 15.55 -9.60 3.75
CA ASN A 103 15.84 -11.02 3.90
C ASN A 103 15.04 -11.64 5.06
N ARG A 104 14.95 -10.95 6.20
CA ARG A 104 14.14 -11.41 7.34
C ARG A 104 12.65 -11.48 6.99
N ASP A 105 12.11 -10.47 6.30
CA ASP A 105 10.73 -10.45 5.80
C ASP A 105 10.43 -11.59 4.84
N THR A 106 11.36 -11.89 3.94
CA THR A 106 11.24 -13.01 3.00
C THR A 106 11.22 -14.34 3.74
N LYS A 107 12.20 -14.57 4.63
CA LYS A 107 12.27 -15.80 5.43
C LYS A 107 11.04 -16.02 6.30
N GLN A 108 10.48 -14.95 6.88
CA GLN A 108 9.27 -15.04 7.68
C GLN A 108 8.08 -15.49 6.83
N LYS A 109 7.89 -14.86 5.65
CA LYS A 109 6.81 -15.22 4.73
C LYS A 109 6.94 -16.64 4.20
N ASP A 110 8.15 -17.07 3.88
CA ASP A 110 8.41 -18.44 3.43
C ASP A 110 8.03 -19.44 4.54
N ALA A 111 8.40 -19.15 5.79
CA ALA A 111 8.03 -19.97 6.94
C ALA A 111 6.52 -19.97 7.20
N ASP A 112 5.86 -18.82 7.08
CA ASP A 112 4.40 -18.69 7.25
C ASP A 112 3.65 -19.47 6.17
N GLU A 113 4.13 -19.43 4.92
CA GLU A 113 3.56 -20.20 3.81
C GLU A 113 3.73 -21.71 4.02
N GLN A 114 4.92 -22.16 4.42
CA GLN A 114 5.17 -23.57 4.76
C GLN A 114 4.28 -24.03 5.92
N MET A 115 4.13 -23.21 6.96
CA MET A 115 3.24 -23.50 8.09
C MET A 115 1.78 -23.59 7.64
N GLN A 116 1.34 -22.72 6.74
CA GLN A 116 -0.02 -22.75 6.20
C GLN A 116 -0.28 -24.04 5.40
N GLN A 117 0.68 -24.46 4.56
CA GLN A 117 0.59 -25.73 3.82
C GLN A 117 0.47 -26.94 4.77
N VAL A 118 1.25 -26.94 5.86
CA VAL A 118 1.17 -27.98 6.91
C VAL A 118 -0.21 -27.98 7.59
N ARG A 119 -0.73 -26.80 7.96
CA ARG A 119 -2.06 -26.67 8.59
C ARG A 119 -3.16 -27.20 7.68
N GLU A 120 -3.11 -26.88 6.39
CA GLU A 120 -4.06 -27.37 5.39
C GLU A 120 -3.99 -28.89 5.23
N ALA A 121 -2.77 -29.45 5.16
CA ALA A 121 -2.56 -30.88 5.07
C ALA A 121 -3.11 -31.63 6.30
N ILE A 122 -2.94 -31.08 7.51
CA ILE A 122 -3.49 -31.63 8.76
C ILE A 122 -4.99 -31.33 8.89
N GLY A 123 -5.50 -30.29 8.24
CA GLY A 123 -6.88 -29.81 8.33
C GLY A 123 -7.20 -29.15 9.67
N VAL A 124 -6.25 -28.36 10.18
CA VAL A 124 -6.39 -27.50 11.37
C VAL A 124 -6.50 -26.04 10.95
N ASP A 125 -7.16 -25.22 11.77
CA ASP A 125 -7.15 -23.77 11.56
C ASP A 125 -5.88 -23.10 12.11
N ILE A 126 -5.85 -21.77 12.06
CA ILE A 126 -4.69 -20.98 12.51
C ILE A 126 -4.45 -21.05 14.03
N GLU A 127 -5.49 -21.37 14.80
CA GLU A 127 -5.45 -21.53 16.26
C GLU A 127 -5.23 -23.00 16.66
N GLY A 128 -5.25 -23.93 15.68
CA GLY A 128 -5.10 -25.36 15.89
C GLY A 128 -6.43 -26.09 16.18
N TRP A 129 -7.58 -25.45 16.00
CA TRP A 129 -8.87 -26.09 16.21
C TRP A 129 -9.24 -27.02 15.05
N VAL A 130 -9.99 -28.06 15.41
CA VAL A 130 -10.57 -29.03 14.49
C VAL A 130 -12.01 -29.33 14.93
N PRO A 131 -12.98 -29.38 14.01
CA PRO A 131 -14.32 -29.88 14.31
C PRO A 131 -14.28 -31.29 14.88
N ASN A 132 -15.12 -31.59 15.87
CA ASN A 132 -15.09 -32.87 16.60
C ASN A 132 -15.16 -34.10 15.66
N ASN A 133 -15.98 -34.05 14.61
CA ASN A 133 -16.12 -35.12 13.62
C ASN A 133 -14.85 -35.38 12.78
N ARG A 134 -13.89 -34.45 12.75
CA ARG A 134 -12.63 -34.54 11.99
C ARG A 134 -11.41 -34.69 12.90
N PHE A 135 -11.59 -34.65 14.22
CA PHE A 135 -10.49 -34.66 15.19
C PHE A 135 -9.57 -35.88 15.03
N GLU A 136 -10.13 -37.10 15.04
CA GLU A 136 -9.31 -38.32 14.92
C GLU A 136 -8.58 -38.40 13.57
N SER A 137 -9.20 -37.91 12.49
CA SER A 137 -8.57 -37.84 11.18
C SER A 137 -7.43 -36.82 11.13
N ALA A 138 -7.61 -35.64 11.73
CA ALA A 138 -6.56 -34.63 11.84
C ALA A 138 -5.39 -35.12 12.69
N LYS A 139 -5.69 -35.77 13.83
CA LYS A 139 -4.69 -36.41 14.69
C LYS A 139 -3.89 -37.48 13.96
N ALA A 140 -4.56 -38.36 13.22
CA ALA A 140 -3.90 -39.39 12.42
C ALA A 140 -2.98 -38.79 11.34
N ARG A 141 -3.40 -37.70 10.67
CA ARG A 141 -2.57 -36.97 9.70
C ARG A 141 -1.36 -36.29 10.34
N ALA A 142 -1.54 -35.65 11.49
CA ALA A 142 -0.44 -35.04 12.24
C ALA A 142 0.60 -36.08 12.68
N GLU A 143 0.14 -37.24 13.19
CA GLU A 143 1.02 -38.35 13.56
C GLU A 143 1.77 -38.96 12.36
N ALA A 144 1.08 -39.11 11.22
CA ALA A 144 1.72 -39.59 9.99
C ALA A 144 2.82 -38.63 9.53
N MET A 145 2.52 -37.32 9.48
CA MET A 145 3.48 -36.29 9.11
C MET A 145 4.67 -36.25 10.07
N LYS A 146 4.42 -36.32 11.39
CA LYS A 146 5.48 -36.38 12.40
C LYS A 146 6.42 -37.58 12.17
N ARG A 147 5.87 -38.76 11.87
CA ARG A 147 6.67 -39.97 11.58
C ARG A 147 7.49 -39.84 10.30
N GLU A 148 6.91 -39.26 9.25
CA GLU A 148 7.62 -39.01 7.98
C GLU A 148 8.79 -38.05 8.20
N MET A 149 8.56 -36.94 8.91
CA MET A 149 9.60 -35.96 9.22
C MET A 149 10.70 -36.54 10.11
N ALA A 150 10.34 -37.33 11.13
CA ALA A 150 11.31 -38.02 11.99
C ALA A 150 12.11 -39.10 11.21
N GLY A 151 11.49 -39.74 10.22
CA GLY A 151 12.14 -40.71 9.33
C GLY A 151 13.15 -40.06 8.39
N ALA A 152 12.91 -38.81 7.99
CA ALA A 152 13.82 -38.02 7.15
C ALA A 152 14.98 -37.37 7.92
N ALA A 153 14.98 -37.42 9.26
CA ALA A 153 16.07 -36.89 10.07
C ALA A 153 17.37 -37.69 9.90
N ASP A 154 18.47 -36.98 9.62
CA ASP A 154 19.80 -37.55 9.36
C ASP A 154 20.42 -38.18 10.60
N SER A 155 20.08 -37.67 11.79
CA SER A 155 20.62 -38.15 13.06
C SER A 155 19.55 -38.68 14.02
N GLU A 156 19.95 -39.65 14.85
CA GLU A 156 19.12 -40.15 15.95
C GLU A 156 18.83 -39.06 17.00
N LYS A 157 19.71 -38.07 17.13
CA LYS A 157 19.48 -36.93 18.02
C LYS A 157 18.33 -36.08 17.51
N GLU A 158 18.37 -35.67 16.24
CA GLU A 158 17.30 -34.89 15.59
C GLU A 158 15.98 -35.68 15.56
N ARG A 159 16.03 -36.99 15.34
CA ARG A 159 14.85 -37.86 15.36
C ARG A 159 14.10 -37.85 16.69
N ARG A 160 14.81 -37.68 17.82
CA ARG A 160 14.23 -37.60 19.16
C ARG A 160 13.61 -36.25 19.48
N GLU A 161 13.93 -35.22 18.70
CA GLU A 161 13.40 -33.86 18.88
C GLU A 161 12.02 -33.67 18.22
N PHE A 162 11.55 -34.64 17.44
CA PHE A 162 10.22 -34.66 16.80
C PHE A 162 9.12 -35.20 17.70
#